data_AF-A0A3B5LWR2-F1
#
_entry.id   AF-A0A3B5LWR2-F1
#
_cell.length_a   1.000
_cell.length_b   1.000
_cell.length_c   1.000
_cell.angle_alpha   90.00
_cell.angle_beta   90.00
_cell.angle_gamma   90.00
#
_symmetry.space_group_name_H-M   'P 1'
#
loop_
_entity.id
_entity.type
_entity.pdbx_description
1 polymer ?
#
loop_
_entity_poly.entity_id
_entity_poly.type
_entity_poly.pdbx_seq_one_letter_code
_entity_poly.pdbx_strand_id
1 'polypeptide(L)'
;MGKNIFSHTELELYFTINFKHFVCLCSAGIGRTGTIIVIDILIDIINRLDCDIDIPKTIQMVRQQRSGMVQTEAQYKFIYMAVQQYIHTVQKRLEEEQVL
;
A
#
# COMPACT_ATOMS: atom_id res chain seq x y z
N MET A 1 -15.83 -16.82 -5.31
CA MET A 1 -14.69 -17.18 -4.43
C MET A 1 -13.70 -16.03 -4.46
N GLY A 2 -13.94 -14.98 -3.68
CA GLY A 2 -13.03 -13.84 -3.58
C GLY A 2 -12.83 -13.56 -2.11
N LYS A 3 -11.66 -13.91 -1.57
CA LYS A 3 -11.33 -13.59 -0.19
C LYS A 3 -10.11 -12.69 -0.14
N ASN A 4 -10.23 -11.73 0.77
CA ASN A 4 -9.18 -11.00 1.46
C ASN A 4 -8.60 -9.80 0.72
N ILE A 5 -9.40 -8.73 0.74
CA ILE A 5 -8.82 -7.44 1.09
C ILE A 5 -9.30 -7.16 2.51
N PHE A 6 -8.38 -6.81 3.40
CA PHE A 6 -8.60 -6.57 4.82
C PHE A 6 -9.96 -5.90 5.07
N SER A 7 -10.76 -6.48 5.96
CA SER A 7 -12.02 -5.90 6.40
C SER A 7 -11.78 -4.48 6.96
N HIS A 8 -12.81 -3.62 6.93
CA HIS A 8 -12.74 -2.25 7.47
C HIS A 8 -12.08 -2.21 8.86
N THR A 9 -12.43 -3.18 9.71
CA THR A 9 -11.90 -3.37 11.06
C THR A 9 -10.43 -3.80 11.10
N GLU A 10 -9.99 -4.65 10.17
CA GLU A 10 -8.57 -5.05 10.09
C GLU A 10 -7.69 -3.91 9.57
N LEU A 11 -8.21 -3.08 8.65
CA LEU A 11 -7.52 -1.86 8.24
C LEU A 11 -7.44 -0.87 9.40
N GLU A 12 -8.54 -0.60 10.12
CA GLU A 12 -8.50 0.27 11.32
C GLU A 12 -7.51 -0.23 12.36
N LEU A 13 -7.46 -1.54 12.60
CA LEU A 13 -6.49 -2.15 13.51
C LEU A 13 -5.06 -2.03 12.97
N TYR A 14 -4.83 -2.26 11.67
CA TYR A 14 -3.52 -2.08 11.02
C TYR A 14 -3.03 -0.63 11.13
N PHE A 15 -3.92 0.34 10.90
CA PHE A 15 -3.66 1.76 11.11
C PHE A 15 -3.36 2.09 12.58
N THR A 16 -4.11 1.51 13.51
CA THR A 16 -3.96 1.75 14.95
C THR A 16 -2.70 1.11 15.53
N ILE A 17 -2.29 -0.05 15.01
CA ILE A 17 -1.10 -0.78 15.47
C ILE A 17 0.17 -0.24 14.79
N ASN A 18 0.18 -0.10 13.47
CA ASN A 18 1.41 0.21 12.71
C ASN A 18 1.63 1.71 12.49
N PHE A 19 0.58 2.53 12.51
CA PHE A 19 0.65 3.95 12.10
C PHE A 19 0.27 4.96 13.19
N LYS A 20 0.11 4.53 14.45
CA LYS A 20 -0.25 5.38 15.60
C LYS A 20 0.62 6.65 15.75
N HIS A 21 1.82 6.68 15.17
CA HIS A 21 2.74 7.83 15.23
C HIS A 21 3.48 8.18 13.92
N PHE A 22 2.91 7.93 12.73
CA PHE A 22 3.53 8.46 11.49
C PHE A 22 3.17 9.94 11.28
N VAL A 23 3.82 10.82 12.05
CA VAL A 23 3.78 12.27 11.84
C VAL A 23 4.94 12.63 10.89
N CYS A 24 4.70 12.63 9.58
CA CYS A 24 5.66 13.20 8.64
C CYS A 24 5.01 14.15 7.63
N LEU A 25 5.19 15.43 7.99
CA LEU A 25 5.16 16.71 7.28
C LEU A 25 4.71 16.74 5.80
N CYS A 26 3.47 17.16 5.55
CA CYS A 26 3.16 18.47 4.95
C CYS A 26 1.75 18.88 5.34
N SER A 27 1.62 20.06 5.95
CA SER A 27 0.46 20.94 6.13
C SER A 27 -0.93 20.32 6.43
N ALA A 28 -1.44 19.35 5.66
CA ALA A 28 -2.75 18.69 5.83
C ALA A 28 -2.69 17.15 6.01
N GLY A 29 -1.57 16.48 5.73
CA GLY A 29 -1.38 15.05 6.07
C GLY A 29 -2.25 14.04 5.30
N ILE A 30 -2.79 14.39 4.12
CA ILE A 30 -3.72 13.53 3.36
C ILE A 30 -3.15 13.04 2.01
N GLY A 31 -2.35 13.84 1.30
CA GLY A 31 -1.75 13.42 0.03
C GLY A 31 -0.61 12.40 0.18
N ARG A 32 0.53 12.83 0.73
CA ARG A 32 1.74 11.99 0.85
C ARG A 32 1.58 10.85 1.86
N THR A 33 0.94 11.13 2.99
CA THR A 33 0.66 10.10 4.00
C THR A 33 -0.20 8.98 3.42
N GLY A 34 -1.28 9.31 2.70
CA GLY A 34 -2.09 8.30 2.01
C GLY A 34 -1.33 7.54 0.93
N THR A 35 -0.39 8.19 0.25
CA THR A 35 0.47 7.52 -0.75
C THR A 35 1.35 6.46 -0.10
N ILE A 36 2.03 6.79 1.01
CA ILE A 36 2.91 5.87 1.73
C ILE A 36 2.11 4.71 2.32
N ILE A 37 0.95 4.99 2.93
CA ILE A 37 0.09 3.96 3.51
C ILE A 37 -0.39 2.96 2.46
N VAL A 38 -0.84 3.45 1.30
CA VAL A 38 -1.30 2.56 0.23
C VAL A 38 -0.16 1.67 -0.24
N ILE A 39 1.05 2.19 -0.42
CA ILE A 39 2.23 1.40 -0.81
C ILE A 39 2.51 0.32 0.23
N ASP A 40 2.49 0.69 1.51
CA ASP A 40 2.75 -0.23 2.62
C ASP A 40 1.75 -1.39 2.67
N ILE A 41 0.45 -1.10 2.54
CA ILE A 41 -0.60 -2.12 2.46
C ILE A 41 -0.38 -3.05 1.26
N LEU A 42 -0.05 -2.49 0.10
CA LEU A 42 0.17 -3.28 -1.12
C LEU A 42 1.40 -4.20 -0.99
N ILE A 43 2.48 -3.73 -0.38
CA ILE A 43 3.66 -4.55 -0.09
C ILE A 43 3.34 -5.69 0.87
N ASP A 44 2.56 -5.42 1.93
CA ASP A 44 2.13 -6.46 2.87
C ASP A 44 1.27 -7.53 2.18
N ILE A 45 0.36 -7.12 1.27
CA ILE A 45 -0.45 -8.03 0.46
C ILE A 45 0.44 -8.93 -0.41
N ILE A 46 1.40 -8.33 -1.13
CA ILE A 46 2.35 -9.05 -2.00
C ILE A 46 3.11 -10.11 -1.19
N ASN A 47 3.57 -9.76 0.01
CA ASN A 47 4.38 -10.66 0.84
C ASN A 47 3.56 -11.80 1.48
N ARG A 48 2.27 -11.61 1.72
CA ARG A 48 1.46 -12.58 2.49
C ARG A 48 0.67 -13.56 1.65
N LEU A 49 0.18 -13.16 0.48
CA LEU A 49 -0.94 -13.87 -0.14
C LEU A 49 -0.74 -14.30 -1.60
N ASP A 50 0.39 -13.95 -2.23
CA ASP A 50 0.66 -14.25 -3.66
C ASP A 50 -0.59 -14.03 -4.54
N CYS A 51 -1.30 -12.92 -4.29
CA CYS A 51 -2.62 -12.65 -4.83
C CYS A 51 -2.63 -11.41 -5.72
N ASP A 52 -3.69 -11.28 -6.52
CA ASP A 52 -3.88 -10.15 -7.42
C ASP A 52 -3.93 -8.82 -6.67
N ILE A 53 -3.11 -7.87 -7.14
CA ILE A 53 -3.00 -6.53 -6.57
C ILE A 53 -3.99 -5.60 -7.26
N ASP A 54 -4.93 -5.05 -6.49
CA ASP A 54 -5.88 -4.04 -6.96
C ASP A 54 -5.58 -2.67 -6.33
N ILE A 55 -4.72 -1.90 -7.00
CA ILE A 55 -4.31 -0.56 -6.55
C ILE A 55 -5.50 0.42 -6.47
N PRO A 56 -6.38 0.55 -7.49
CA PRO A 56 -7.55 1.42 -7.41
C PRO A 56 -8.44 1.11 -6.20
N LYS A 57 -8.72 -0.18 -5.96
CA LYS A 57 -9.56 -0.62 -4.84
C LYS A 57 -8.89 -0.33 -3.50
N THR A 58 -7.58 -0.54 -3.39
CA THR A 58 -6.84 -0.24 -2.15
C THR A 58 -6.87 1.26 -1.83
N ILE A 59 -6.70 2.12 -2.83
CA ILE A 59 -6.83 3.57 -2.67
C ILE A 59 -8.25 3.95 -2.25
N GLN A 60 -9.27 3.34 -2.87
CA GLN A 60 -10.67 3.58 -2.50
C GLN A 60 -10.93 3.20 -1.03
N MET A 61 -10.39 2.08 -0.56
CA MET A 61 -10.53 1.65 0.83
C MET A 61 -9.84 2.61 1.81
N VAL A 62 -8.63 3.06 1.51
CA VAL A 62 -7.93 4.07 2.34
C VAL A 62 -8.69 5.41 2.36
N ARG A 63 -9.34 5.79 1.25
CA ARG A 63 -10.20 6.98 1.17
C ARG A 63 -11.51 6.83 1.96
N GLN A 64 -12.03 5.62 2.12
CA GLN A 64 -13.20 5.36 2.98
C GLN A 64 -12.86 5.56 4.46
N GLN A 65 -11.64 5.22 4.88
CA GLN A 65 -11.14 5.43 6.24
C GLN A 65 -10.88 6.92 6.53
N ARG A 66 -10.24 7.61 5.58
CA ARG A 66 -9.97 9.05 5.68
C ARG A 66 -10.16 9.70 4.33
N SER A 67 -11.18 10.56 4.21
CA SER A 67 -11.46 11.27 2.98
C SER A 67 -10.26 12.09 2.51
N GLY A 68 -10.01 12.10 1.19
CA GLY A 68 -8.96 12.92 0.60
C GLY A 68 -7.56 12.29 0.60
N MET A 69 -7.43 11.02 0.96
CA MET A 69 -6.17 10.29 0.82
C MET A 69 -5.77 10.12 -0.65
N VAL A 70 -4.48 10.33 -0.96
CA VAL A 70 -3.93 10.33 -2.34
C VAL A 70 -4.64 11.36 -3.23
N GLN A 71 -4.13 12.58 -3.27
CA GLN A 71 -4.84 13.73 -3.84
C GLN A 71 -4.51 14.02 -5.30
N THR A 72 -3.29 13.72 -5.73
CA THR A 72 -2.81 14.13 -7.05
C THR A 72 -2.56 12.94 -7.96
N GLU A 73 -2.68 13.16 -9.26
CA GLU A 73 -2.34 12.14 -10.28
C GLU A 73 -0.88 11.68 -10.15
N ALA A 74 0.03 12.59 -9.81
CA ALA A 74 1.44 12.24 -9.57
C ALA A 74 1.60 11.26 -8.40
N GLN A 75 0.85 11.43 -7.32
CA GLN A 75 0.85 10.49 -6.18
C GLN A 75 0.27 9.13 -6.61
N TYR A 76 -0.82 9.13 -7.37
CA TYR A 76 -1.41 7.91 -7.91
C TYR A 76 -0.40 7.14 -8.78
N LYS A 77 0.25 7.81 -9.74
CA LYS A 77 1.31 7.21 -10.59
C LYS A 77 2.49 6.72 -9.77
N PHE A 78 2.89 7.47 -8.75
CA PHE A 78 4.00 7.08 -7.88
C PHE A 78 3.72 5.75 -7.16
N ILE A 79 2.49 5.49 -6.73
CA ILE A 79 2.11 4.21 -6.11
C ILE A 79 2.37 3.05 -7.07
N TYR A 80 1.93 3.17 -8.33
CA TYR A 80 2.17 2.14 -9.35
C TYR A 80 3.66 1.91 -9.58
N MET A 81 4.43 3.00 -9.73
CA MET A 81 5.89 2.91 -9.94
C MET A 81 6.59 2.24 -8.75
N ALA A 82 6.23 2.60 -7.52
CA ALA A 82 6.83 2.05 -6.31
C ALA A 82 6.54 0.55 -6.17
N VAL A 83 5.28 0.13 -6.39
CA VAL A 83 4.86 -1.27 -6.32
C VAL A 83 5.53 -2.10 -7.41
N GLN A 84 5.56 -1.61 -8.65
CA GLN A 84 6.24 -2.29 -9.76
C GLN A 84 7.74 -2.46 -9.46
N GLN A 85 8.40 -1.43 -8.95
CA GLN A 85 9.81 -1.49 -8.58
C GLN A 85 10.06 -2.49 -7.45
N TYR A 86 9.16 -2.57 -6.46
CA TYR A 86 9.25 -3.54 -5.38
C TYR A 86 9.17 -4.97 -5.91
N ILE A 87 8.15 -5.29 -6.73
CA ILE A 87 7.97 -6.61 -7.33
C ILE A 87 9.20 -7.02 -8.14
N HIS A 88 9.70 -6.13 -9.00
CA HIS A 88 10.87 -6.40 -9.82
C HIS A 88 12.12 -6.67 -8.97
N THR A 89 12.29 -5.93 -7.87
CA THR A 89 13.41 -6.13 -6.92
C THR A 89 13.29 -7.46 -6.18
N VAL A 90 12.08 -7.87 -5.80
CA VAL A 90 11.84 -9.16 -5.14
C VAL A 90 12.09 -10.32 -6.13
N GLN A 91 11.56 -10.24 -7.34
CA GLN A 91 11.78 -11.25 -8.38
C GLN A 91 13.26 -11.47 -8.66
N LYS A 92 14.03 -10.38 -8.84
CA LYS A 92 15.47 -10.45 -9.08
C LYS A 92 16.22 -11.14 -7.94
N ARG A 93 15.87 -10.86 -6.68
CA ARG A 93 16.49 -11.54 -5.53
C ARG A 93 16.18 -13.04 -5.50
N LEU A 94 14.94 -13.41 -5.79
CA LEU A 94 14.54 -14.82 -5.86
C LEU A 94 15.27 -15.57 -6.99
N GLU A 95 15.53 -14.91 -8.13
CA GLU A 95 16.34 -15.47 -9.21
C GLU A 95 17.81 -15.66 -8.78
N GLU A 96 18.40 -14.67 -8.10
CA GLU A 96 19.78 -14.74 -7.59
C GLU A 96 19.95 -15.84 -6.53
N GLU A 97 18.95 -16.06 -5.67
CA GLU A 97 18.96 -17.12 -4.64
C GLU A 97 18.79 -18.53 -5.21
N GLN A 98 18.12 -18.70 -6.37
CA GLN A 98 17.94 -20.00 -7.03
C GLN A 98 19.17 -20.45 -7.84
N VAL A 99 20.12 -19.56 -8.08
CA VAL A 99 21.36 -19.83 -8.83
C VAL A 99 22.51 -20.26 -7.89
N LEU A 100 22.28 -20.21 -6.57
CA LEU A 100 23.18 -20.71 -5.52
C LEU A 100 22.82 -22.13 -5.08
#